data_AF-A0A4R7GJJ8-F1
#
_entry.id   AF-A0A4R7GJJ8-F1
#
_cell.length_a   1.000
_cell.length_b   1.000
_cell.length_c   1.000
_cell.angle_alpha   90.00
_cell.angle_beta   90.00
_cell.angle_gamma   90.00
#
_symmetry.space_group_name_H-M   'P 1'
#
loop_
_entity.id
_entity.type
_entity.pdbx_description
1 polymer ?
#
loop_
_entity_poly.entity_id
_entity_poly.type
_entity_poly.pdbx_seq_one_letter_code
_entity_poly.pdbx_strand_id
1 'polypeptide(L)'
;MSKPIQMERGVKYRDADKMALIPVKTVVSDRQEMLRKPAWMKIKLPADSTKIQGIKSALRKNGLHSVCEEAACPNLSECFNHGTATFMILGAICTRRCPFCDVAHGRPTAPDTNEPEKLAQTISDMGLRYVVITSVDRDDLRDGGAQHFADCITAIRAKNPTIKIETLVPDFRGRMDRALDILNASPPDVFNHNLENVPRVYRQVRPGANYEWSLTLLQRFKEAHPEIPTKSGLMVGLGETNEEIIEVMRDLRRHGVTMLTLGQYLQPSRHHLPVQRYVSPEEFDQMKEAAMEMGFTHAACGPFVRSSYHADLQAKGLEVK
;
A
#
# COMPACT_ATOMS: atom_id res chain seq x y z
N MET A 1 -19.58 -25.58 -18.33
CA MET A 1 -18.46 -25.23 -17.42
C MET A 1 -17.43 -24.49 -18.25
N SER A 2 -17.22 -23.19 -18.01
CA SER A 2 -16.14 -22.45 -18.67
C SER A 2 -14.80 -23.08 -18.28
N LYS A 3 -13.92 -23.35 -19.25
CA LYS A 3 -12.54 -23.81 -18.97
C LYS A 3 -11.92 -22.88 -17.92
N PRO A 4 -11.28 -23.40 -16.85
CA PRO A 4 -10.53 -22.56 -15.95
C PRO A 4 -9.47 -21.81 -16.77
N ILE A 5 -9.43 -20.49 -16.65
CA ILE A 5 -8.43 -19.65 -17.32
C ILE A 5 -7.06 -20.11 -16.82
N GLN A 6 -6.28 -20.75 -17.70
CA GLN A 6 -4.92 -21.13 -17.38
C GLN A 6 -4.05 -19.89 -17.45
N MET A 7 -3.74 -19.31 -16.29
CA MET A 7 -2.90 -18.12 -16.24
C MET A 7 -1.50 -18.40 -16.79
N GLU A 8 -1.06 -17.56 -17.71
CA GLU A 8 0.27 -17.58 -18.28
C GLU A 8 1.27 -16.87 -17.35
N ARG A 9 2.51 -17.35 -17.35
CA ARG A 9 3.57 -16.76 -16.51
C ARG A 9 4.01 -15.42 -17.11
N GLY A 10 4.11 -14.40 -16.26
CA GLY A 10 4.53 -13.06 -16.67
C GLY A 10 3.43 -12.22 -17.32
N VAL A 11 2.21 -12.74 -17.45
CA VAL A 11 1.07 -11.99 -18.00
C VAL A 11 0.35 -11.23 -16.88
N LYS A 12 0.11 -9.94 -17.11
CA LYS A 12 -0.65 -9.04 -16.22
C LYS A 12 -2.15 -9.14 -16.53
N TYR A 13 -2.93 -9.75 -15.64
CA TYR A 13 -4.38 -9.72 -15.71
C TYR A 13 -4.92 -8.55 -14.87
N ARG A 14 -5.69 -7.66 -15.49
CA ARG A 14 -6.25 -6.43 -14.86
C ARG A 14 -7.77 -6.38 -14.99
N ASP A 15 -8.40 -5.49 -14.23
CA ASP A 15 -9.82 -5.17 -14.36
C ASP A 15 -10.72 -6.40 -14.48
N ALA A 16 -11.46 -6.53 -15.58
CA ALA A 16 -12.38 -7.63 -15.84
C ALA A 16 -11.68 -8.99 -15.77
N ASP A 17 -10.47 -9.12 -16.33
CA ASP A 17 -9.72 -10.39 -16.35
C ASP A 17 -9.30 -10.79 -14.93
N LYS A 18 -8.88 -9.81 -14.12
CA LYS A 18 -8.55 -10.03 -12.72
C LYS A 18 -9.79 -10.42 -11.91
N MET A 19 -10.87 -9.65 -12.07
CA MET A 19 -12.10 -9.83 -11.31
C MET A 19 -12.88 -11.09 -11.75
N ALA A 20 -12.63 -11.63 -12.93
CA ALA A 20 -13.16 -12.94 -13.33
C ALA A 20 -12.56 -14.10 -12.50
N LEU A 21 -11.40 -13.89 -11.86
CA LEU A 21 -10.65 -14.92 -11.13
C LEU A 21 -10.84 -14.87 -9.61
N ILE A 22 -11.52 -13.85 -9.07
CA ILE A 22 -11.68 -13.67 -7.63
C ILE A 22 -12.78 -14.58 -7.04
N PRO A 23 -12.62 -15.06 -5.79
CA PRO A 23 -13.62 -15.93 -5.16
C PRO A 23 -14.85 -15.16 -4.67
N VAL A 24 -14.71 -13.83 -4.50
CA VAL A 24 -15.79 -12.93 -4.11
C VAL A 24 -16.44 -12.42 -5.39
N LYS A 25 -17.73 -12.66 -5.60
CA LYS A 25 -18.42 -12.10 -6.77
C LYS A 25 -18.55 -10.58 -6.60
N THR A 26 -17.85 -9.82 -7.43
CA THR A 26 -18.13 -8.39 -7.60
C THR A 26 -19.24 -8.23 -8.63
N VAL A 27 -20.27 -7.46 -8.29
CA VAL A 27 -21.27 -7.04 -9.28
C VAL A 27 -20.66 -5.90 -10.07
N VAL A 28 -20.59 -6.02 -11.39
CA VAL A 28 -20.12 -4.93 -12.26
C VAL A 28 -21.03 -3.73 -12.05
N SER A 29 -20.47 -2.60 -11.65
CA SER A 29 -21.27 -1.41 -11.36
C SER A 29 -21.90 -0.86 -12.65
N ASP A 30 -23.23 -0.78 -12.69
CA ASP A 30 -23.91 -0.01 -13.73
C ASP A 30 -23.60 1.48 -13.52
N ARG A 31 -23.29 2.18 -14.61
CA ARG A 31 -23.04 3.63 -14.59
C ARG A 31 -24.18 4.43 -13.96
N GLN A 32 -25.42 3.97 -14.08
CA GLN A 32 -26.58 4.64 -13.48
C GLN A 32 -26.64 4.50 -11.95
N GLU A 33 -26.09 3.41 -11.41
CA GLU A 33 -26.06 3.10 -9.98
C GLU A 33 -24.79 3.60 -9.29
N MET A 34 -23.76 3.99 -10.06
CA MET A 34 -22.52 4.54 -9.52
C MET A 34 -22.75 5.88 -8.80
N LEU A 35 -22.30 5.96 -7.55
CA LEU A 35 -22.30 7.21 -6.80
C LEU A 35 -21.50 8.29 -7.53
N ARG A 36 -22.09 9.49 -7.64
CA ARG A 36 -21.39 10.64 -8.21
C ARG A 36 -20.32 11.12 -7.23
N LYS A 37 -19.11 11.35 -7.77
CA LYS A 37 -18.02 11.97 -7.01
C LYS A 37 -18.46 13.36 -6.52
N PRO A 38 -18.39 13.65 -5.21
CA PRO A 38 -18.73 14.96 -4.70
C PRO A 38 -17.73 16.04 -5.14
N ALA A 39 -18.11 17.30 -5.00
CA ALA A 39 -17.35 18.43 -5.52
C ALA A 39 -15.93 18.55 -4.94
N TRP A 40 -15.73 18.12 -3.69
CA TRP A 40 -14.43 18.16 -3.00
C TRP A 40 -13.45 17.08 -3.47
N MET A 41 -13.89 16.05 -4.18
CA MET A 41 -13.02 15.01 -4.72
C MET A 41 -12.46 15.41 -6.10
N LYS A 42 -11.65 16.47 -6.12
CA LYS A 42 -10.94 16.93 -7.31
C LYS A 42 -9.46 17.11 -6.99
N ILE A 43 -8.60 16.57 -7.84
CA ILE A 43 -7.16 16.82 -7.80
C ILE A 43 -6.78 17.94 -8.77
N LYS A 44 -5.78 18.72 -8.40
CA LYS A 44 -5.16 19.70 -9.32
C LYS A 44 -4.03 19.01 -10.07
N LEU A 45 -4.10 19.04 -11.40
CA LEU A 45 -2.98 18.57 -12.22
C LEU A 45 -1.88 19.63 -12.23
N PRO A 46 -0.60 19.22 -12.18
CA PRO A 46 0.51 20.16 -12.20
C PRO A 46 0.64 20.81 -13.57
N ALA A 47 1.10 22.06 -13.60
CA ALA A 47 1.41 22.77 -14.84
C ALA A 47 2.68 22.21 -15.52
N ASP A 48 3.63 21.69 -14.74
CA ASP A 48 4.86 21.06 -15.24
C ASP A 48 4.87 19.55 -14.93
N SER A 49 5.18 18.75 -15.96
CA SER A 49 5.28 17.30 -15.87
C SER A 49 6.70 16.77 -16.10
N THR A 50 7.70 17.63 -16.26
CA THR A 50 9.08 17.27 -16.59
C THR A 50 9.69 16.30 -15.57
N LYS A 51 9.59 16.63 -14.27
CA LYS A 51 10.05 15.75 -13.18
C LYS A 51 9.33 14.40 -13.19
N ILE A 52 8.02 14.41 -13.42
CA ILE A 52 7.20 13.19 -13.49
C ILE A 52 7.70 12.30 -14.63
N GLN A 53 7.92 12.87 -15.82
CA GLN A 53 8.43 12.14 -16.98
C GLN A 53 9.83 11.59 -16.74
N GLY A 54 10.70 12.37 -16.07
CA GLY A 54 12.04 11.94 -15.67
C GLY A 54 12.01 10.71 -14.77
N ILE A 55 11.19 10.73 -13.71
CA ILE A 55 11.03 9.59 -12.79
C ILE A 55 10.48 8.38 -13.52
N LYS A 56 9.43 8.55 -14.34
CA LYS A 56 8.87 7.46 -15.15
C LYS A 56 9.88 6.85 -16.12
N SER A 57 10.73 7.69 -16.71
CA SER A 57 11.81 7.24 -17.60
C SER A 57 12.87 6.45 -16.83
N ALA A 58 13.27 6.92 -15.64
CA ALA A 58 14.21 6.22 -14.78
C ALA A 58 13.69 4.84 -14.33
N LEU A 59 12.42 4.76 -13.91
CA LEU A 59 11.76 3.50 -13.56
C LEU A 59 11.81 2.51 -14.72
N ARG A 60 11.37 2.93 -15.93
CA ARG A 60 11.39 2.07 -17.13
C ARG A 60 12.80 1.65 -17.54
N LYS A 61 13.76 2.58 -17.53
CA LYS A 61 15.16 2.32 -17.91
C LYS A 61 15.78 1.24 -17.01
N ASN A 62 15.43 1.24 -15.73
CA ASN A 62 15.95 0.29 -14.74
C ASN A 62 15.06 -0.94 -14.56
N GLY A 63 13.94 -1.05 -15.27
CA GLY A 63 13.00 -2.16 -15.11
C GLY A 63 12.34 -2.20 -13.72
N LEU A 64 12.21 -1.05 -13.07
CA LEU A 64 11.60 -0.91 -11.75
C LEU A 64 10.12 -0.55 -11.89
N HIS A 65 9.34 -0.89 -10.85
CA HIS A 65 7.93 -0.54 -10.78
C HIS A 65 7.65 0.44 -9.64
N SER A 66 6.57 1.21 -9.80
CA SER A 66 6.03 2.06 -8.73
C SER A 66 4.56 1.74 -8.54
N VAL A 67 4.13 1.57 -7.29
CA VAL A 67 2.71 1.43 -6.96
C VAL A 67 1.93 2.68 -7.36
N CYS A 68 2.58 3.84 -7.45
CA CYS A 68 1.95 5.07 -7.92
C CYS A 68 1.43 4.91 -9.36
N GLU A 69 2.17 4.22 -10.23
CA GLU A 69 1.75 3.92 -11.60
C GLU A 69 0.84 2.68 -11.66
N GLU A 70 1.22 1.62 -10.96
CA GLU A 70 0.58 0.31 -11.08
C GLU A 70 -0.79 0.24 -10.38
N ALA A 71 -1.07 1.18 -9.47
CA ALA A 71 -2.34 1.33 -8.77
C ALA A 71 -3.11 2.62 -9.10
N ALA A 72 -2.77 3.29 -10.21
CA ALA A 72 -3.44 4.51 -10.70
C ALA A 72 -3.59 5.61 -9.62
N CYS A 73 -2.51 5.90 -8.88
CA CYS A 73 -2.57 6.79 -7.73
C CYS A 73 -2.89 8.23 -8.14
N PRO A 74 -3.93 8.87 -7.54
CA PRO A 74 -4.29 10.26 -7.84
C PRO A 74 -3.19 11.27 -7.43
N ASN A 75 -2.31 10.88 -6.49
CA ASN A 75 -1.28 11.77 -5.92
C ASN A 75 0.06 11.68 -6.64
N LEU A 76 0.17 10.86 -7.70
CA LEU A 76 1.43 10.60 -8.40
C LEU A 76 2.15 11.90 -8.78
N SER A 77 1.40 12.83 -9.38
CA SER A 77 1.92 14.11 -9.83
C SER A 77 2.52 14.95 -8.71
N GLU A 78 1.87 14.97 -7.56
CA GLU A 78 2.30 15.74 -6.41
C GLU A 78 3.53 15.10 -5.75
N CYS A 79 3.47 13.80 -5.44
CA CYS A 79 4.57 13.09 -4.78
C CYS A 79 5.85 13.13 -5.61
N PHE A 80 5.75 12.89 -6.93
CA PHE A 80 6.90 12.88 -7.83
C PHE A 80 7.54 14.28 -7.95
N ASN A 81 6.76 15.36 -7.85
CA ASN A 81 7.29 16.72 -7.87
C ASN A 81 8.01 17.12 -6.57
N HIS A 82 7.61 16.53 -5.43
CA HIS A 82 8.21 16.77 -4.11
C HIS A 82 9.42 15.86 -3.82
N GLY A 83 9.77 14.95 -4.73
CA GLY A 83 10.90 14.04 -4.52
C GLY A 83 10.58 12.91 -3.54
N THR A 84 9.34 12.42 -3.57
CA THR A 84 8.92 11.20 -2.86
C THR A 84 8.38 10.21 -3.88
N ALA A 85 8.88 8.97 -3.82
CA ALA A 85 8.43 7.88 -4.67
C ALA A 85 8.24 6.60 -3.86
N THR A 86 7.20 5.85 -4.21
CA THR A 86 6.98 4.51 -3.66
C THR A 86 7.35 3.48 -4.70
N PHE A 87 8.40 2.73 -4.44
CA PHE A 87 8.86 1.66 -5.32
C PHE A 87 8.13 0.36 -4.97
N MET A 88 7.72 -0.37 -6.01
CA MET A 88 7.11 -1.67 -5.88
C MET A 88 8.10 -2.71 -6.37
N ILE A 89 8.72 -3.43 -5.43
CA ILE A 89 9.67 -4.51 -5.69
C ILE A 89 8.93 -5.82 -5.94
N LEU A 90 9.67 -6.85 -6.38
CA LEU A 90 9.17 -8.19 -6.73
C LEU A 90 8.25 -8.20 -7.95
N GLY A 91 8.37 -7.17 -8.80
CA GLY A 91 7.61 -6.99 -10.04
C GLY A 91 6.22 -6.38 -9.83
N ALA A 92 5.38 -6.51 -10.86
CA ALA A 92 4.05 -5.89 -10.91
C ALA A 92 2.90 -6.89 -11.12
N ILE A 93 3.13 -8.17 -10.84
CA ILE A 93 2.12 -9.23 -10.90
C ILE A 93 1.97 -9.80 -9.50
N CYS A 94 0.77 -9.70 -8.95
CA CYS A 94 0.45 -10.17 -7.62
C CYS A 94 -0.13 -11.58 -7.66
N THR A 95 0.34 -12.45 -6.76
CA THR A 95 -0.25 -13.79 -6.56
C THR A 95 -1.63 -13.73 -5.92
N ARG A 96 -1.99 -12.57 -5.34
CA ARG A 96 -3.30 -12.29 -4.78
C ARG A 96 -4.10 -11.33 -5.64
N ARG A 97 -5.37 -11.18 -5.27
CA ARG A 97 -6.40 -10.56 -6.08
C ARG A 97 -7.45 -9.85 -5.22
N CYS A 98 -6.97 -8.93 -4.39
CA CYS A 98 -7.84 -8.09 -3.57
C CYS A 98 -8.78 -7.26 -4.47
N PRO A 99 -10.11 -7.35 -4.30
CA PRO A 99 -11.08 -6.71 -5.20
C PRO A 99 -11.10 -5.17 -5.19
N PHE A 100 -10.37 -4.53 -4.27
CA PHE A 100 -10.19 -3.07 -4.25
C PHE A 100 -8.95 -2.61 -5.04
N CYS A 101 -7.98 -3.49 -5.26
CA CYS A 101 -6.63 -3.13 -5.70
C CYS A 101 -6.51 -3.23 -7.22
N ASP A 102 -5.84 -2.25 -7.84
CA ASP A 102 -5.68 -2.20 -9.31
C ASP A 102 -4.42 -2.92 -9.83
N VAL A 103 -3.51 -3.32 -8.93
CA VAL A 103 -2.31 -4.07 -9.30
C VAL A 103 -2.71 -5.40 -9.96
N ALA A 104 -2.04 -5.74 -11.06
CA ALA A 104 -2.38 -6.91 -11.85
C ALA A 104 -2.26 -8.22 -11.04
N HIS A 105 -3.16 -9.16 -11.29
CA HIS A 105 -3.05 -10.54 -10.80
C HIS A 105 -2.37 -11.41 -11.87
N GLY A 106 -1.77 -12.52 -11.47
CA GLY A 106 -1.24 -13.51 -12.41
C GLY A 106 -0.22 -14.45 -11.77
N ARG A 107 0.55 -15.13 -12.63
CA ARG A 107 1.69 -15.96 -12.22
C ARG A 107 2.99 -15.17 -12.42
N PRO A 108 3.67 -14.72 -11.36
CA PRO A 108 4.88 -13.91 -11.50
C PRO A 108 6.05 -14.69 -12.14
N THR A 109 6.99 -13.93 -12.69
CA THR A 109 8.33 -14.44 -13.04
C THR A 109 9.19 -14.57 -11.78
N ALA A 110 10.39 -15.15 -11.93
CA ALA A 110 11.37 -15.11 -10.85
C ALA A 110 11.71 -13.64 -10.50
N PRO A 111 11.93 -13.31 -9.21
CA PRO A 111 12.48 -12.00 -8.84
C PRO A 111 13.78 -11.71 -9.60
N ASP A 112 13.99 -10.45 -9.98
CA ASP A 112 15.26 -9.99 -10.53
C ASP A 112 16.27 -9.85 -9.38
N THR A 113 17.34 -10.63 -9.40
CA THR A 113 18.37 -10.59 -8.34
C THR A 113 19.13 -9.26 -8.30
N ASN A 114 19.09 -8.47 -9.37
CA ASN A 114 19.71 -7.15 -9.43
C ASN A 114 18.73 -6.01 -9.07
N GLU A 115 17.46 -6.30 -8.78
CA GLU A 115 16.47 -5.28 -8.39
C GLU A 115 16.92 -4.43 -7.19
N PRO A 116 17.51 -4.99 -6.10
CA PRO A 116 18.02 -4.19 -4.98
C PRO A 116 19.05 -3.13 -5.38
N GLU A 117 20.05 -3.50 -6.20
CA GLU A 117 21.10 -2.59 -6.65
C GLU A 117 20.57 -1.52 -7.61
N LYS A 118 19.71 -1.92 -8.55
CA LYS A 118 19.02 -0.99 -9.47
C LYS A 118 18.17 0.02 -8.70
N LEU A 119 17.46 -0.45 -7.67
CA LEU A 119 16.65 0.38 -6.79
C LEU A 119 17.53 1.38 -6.03
N ALA A 120 18.59 0.91 -5.37
CA ALA A 120 19.52 1.75 -4.63
C ALA A 120 20.19 2.82 -5.52
N GLN A 121 20.61 2.44 -6.73
CA GLN A 121 21.16 3.37 -7.72
C GLN A 121 20.11 4.40 -8.15
N THR A 122 18.90 3.98 -8.47
CA THR A 122 17.82 4.89 -8.92
C THR A 122 17.46 5.90 -7.83
N ILE A 123 17.36 5.46 -6.57
CA ILE A 123 17.10 6.33 -5.42
C ILE A 123 18.21 7.37 -5.25
N SER A 124 19.46 6.95 -5.43
CA SER A 124 20.64 7.82 -5.36
C SER A 124 20.62 8.87 -6.48
N ASP A 125 20.37 8.45 -7.72
CA ASP A 125 20.29 9.34 -8.89
C ASP A 125 19.16 10.38 -8.77
N MET A 126 18.07 9.99 -8.11
CA MET A 126 16.91 10.86 -7.85
C MET A 126 17.12 11.81 -6.65
N GLY A 127 18.18 11.62 -5.85
CA GLY A 127 18.46 12.44 -4.67
C GLY A 127 17.37 12.38 -3.60
N LEU A 128 16.68 11.24 -3.47
CA LEU A 128 15.59 11.09 -2.50
C LEU A 128 16.15 11.04 -1.07
N ARG A 129 15.44 11.67 -0.14
CA ARG A 129 15.76 11.64 1.30
C ARG A 129 14.88 10.68 2.10
N TYR A 130 13.75 10.28 1.52
CA TYR A 130 12.81 9.34 2.08
C TYR A 130 12.31 8.44 0.95
N VAL A 131 12.26 7.14 1.20
CA VAL A 131 11.75 6.16 0.24
C VAL A 131 10.75 5.24 0.92
N VAL A 132 9.64 4.98 0.24
CA VAL A 132 8.73 3.89 0.61
C VAL A 132 8.97 2.73 -0.33
N ILE A 133 9.18 1.54 0.22
CA ILE A 133 9.31 0.29 -0.54
C ILE A 133 8.12 -0.58 -0.20
N THR A 134 7.41 -1.05 -1.23
CA THR A 134 6.32 -2.02 -1.09
C THR A 134 6.51 -3.15 -2.09
N SER A 135 5.67 -4.17 -2.03
CA SER A 135 5.70 -5.26 -3.01
C SER A 135 4.31 -5.74 -3.35
N VAL A 136 4.24 -6.49 -4.44
CA VAL A 136 3.16 -7.44 -4.66
C VAL A 136 3.24 -8.60 -3.65
N ASP A 137 2.12 -9.32 -3.43
CA ASP A 137 2.18 -10.59 -2.71
C ASP A 137 2.87 -11.66 -3.55
N ARG A 138 3.84 -12.35 -2.95
CA ARG A 138 4.62 -13.45 -3.55
C ARG A 138 4.42 -14.75 -2.81
N ASP A 139 3.17 -15.23 -2.77
CA ASP A 139 2.82 -16.51 -2.14
C ASP A 139 3.52 -17.73 -2.82
N ASP A 140 4.14 -17.53 -3.99
CA ASP A 140 4.98 -18.50 -4.68
C ASP A 140 6.39 -18.66 -4.07
N LEU A 141 6.85 -17.70 -3.25
CA LEU A 141 8.14 -17.74 -2.58
C LEU A 141 8.04 -18.37 -1.18
N ARG A 142 9.13 -19.01 -0.72
CA ARG A 142 9.16 -19.71 0.59
C ARG A 142 9.12 -18.75 1.79
N ASP A 143 9.59 -17.53 1.60
CA ASP A 143 9.64 -16.44 2.58
C ASP A 143 8.64 -15.31 2.28
N GLY A 144 7.79 -15.49 1.26
CA GLY A 144 6.85 -14.46 0.79
C GLY A 144 7.51 -13.21 0.22
N GLY A 145 8.82 -13.23 -0.07
CA GLY A 145 9.60 -12.09 -0.55
C GLY A 145 10.32 -11.28 0.53
N ALA A 146 10.27 -11.71 1.81
CA ALA A 146 10.90 -10.99 2.91
C ALA A 146 12.41 -10.77 2.73
N GLN A 147 13.15 -11.75 2.21
CA GLN A 147 14.58 -11.58 1.92
C GLN A 147 14.82 -10.46 0.92
N HIS A 148 13.95 -10.33 -0.09
CA HIS A 148 14.10 -9.30 -1.09
C HIS A 148 13.90 -7.89 -0.53
N PHE A 149 12.99 -7.71 0.45
CA PHE A 149 12.89 -6.46 1.21
C PHE A 149 14.19 -6.17 1.97
N ALA A 150 14.74 -7.15 2.70
CA ALA A 150 15.99 -6.99 3.45
C ALA A 150 17.19 -6.65 2.54
N ASP A 151 17.28 -7.29 1.37
CA ASP A 151 18.31 -7.02 0.36
C ASP A 151 18.18 -5.59 -0.18
N CYS A 152 16.97 -5.14 -0.49
CA CYS A 152 16.70 -3.77 -0.91
C CYS A 152 17.09 -2.74 0.16
N ILE A 153 16.70 -2.96 1.42
CA ILE A 153 17.06 -2.07 2.53
C ILE A 153 18.58 -1.96 2.67
N THR A 154 19.27 -3.09 2.60
CA THR A 154 20.74 -3.17 2.70
C THR A 154 21.42 -2.41 1.57
N ALA A 155 21.03 -2.68 0.32
CA ALA A 155 21.60 -2.01 -0.86
C ALA A 155 21.35 -0.49 -0.82
N ILE A 156 20.14 -0.07 -0.43
CA ILE A 156 19.78 1.35 -0.32
C ILE A 156 20.63 2.04 0.73
N ARG A 157 20.80 1.45 1.92
CA ARG A 157 21.63 2.02 2.99
C ARG A 157 23.11 2.09 2.60
N ALA A 158 23.63 1.06 1.93
CA ALA A 158 25.02 1.05 1.46
C ALA A 158 25.32 2.22 0.52
N LYS A 159 24.35 2.59 -0.32
CA LYS A 159 24.50 3.66 -1.31
C LYS A 159 24.04 5.03 -0.83
N ASN A 160 23.11 5.09 0.10
CA ASN A 160 22.49 6.32 0.62
C ASN A 160 22.39 6.25 2.16
N PRO A 161 23.51 6.43 2.91
CA PRO A 161 23.54 6.13 4.35
C PRO A 161 22.61 6.98 5.23
N THR A 162 22.16 8.14 4.74
CA THR A 162 21.30 9.08 5.49
C THR A 162 19.82 8.97 5.12
N ILE A 163 19.46 8.12 4.15
CA ILE A 163 18.07 8.01 3.69
C ILE A 163 17.20 7.31 4.74
N LYS A 164 15.96 7.76 4.86
CA LYS A 164 14.92 7.08 5.65
C LYS A 164 14.13 6.12 4.79
N ILE A 165 13.94 4.90 5.28
CA ILE A 165 13.30 3.81 4.55
C ILE A 165 12.03 3.38 5.29
N GLU A 166 10.88 3.56 4.66
CA GLU A 166 9.62 2.96 5.09
C GLU A 166 9.33 1.71 4.26
N THR A 167 8.92 0.63 4.91
CA THR A 167 8.44 -0.56 4.21
C THR A 167 6.94 -0.68 4.36
N LEU A 168 6.23 -0.94 3.27
CA LEU A 168 4.84 -1.39 3.25
C LEU A 168 4.81 -2.85 2.82
N VAL A 169 4.81 -3.75 3.80
CA VAL A 169 4.98 -5.19 3.58
C VAL A 169 3.65 -5.93 3.38
N PRO A 170 3.64 -7.05 2.64
CA PRO A 170 2.51 -7.99 2.66
C PRO A 170 2.36 -8.64 4.04
N ASP A 171 1.33 -9.48 4.20
CA ASP A 171 1.10 -10.20 5.46
C ASP A 171 1.96 -11.47 5.64
N PHE A 172 2.71 -11.86 4.59
CA PHE A 172 3.50 -13.09 4.55
C PHE A 172 2.73 -14.37 4.93
N ARG A 173 1.44 -14.48 4.58
CA ARG A 173 0.53 -15.62 4.84
C ARG A 173 1.23 -16.97 5.05
N GLY A 174 1.09 -17.51 6.26
CA GLY A 174 1.65 -18.81 6.66
C GLY A 174 3.18 -18.85 6.79
N ARG A 175 3.86 -17.71 6.71
CA ARG A 175 5.32 -17.55 6.71
C ARG A 175 5.79 -16.38 7.59
N MET A 176 4.94 -15.89 8.49
CA MET A 176 5.22 -14.71 9.32
C MET A 176 6.51 -14.86 10.11
N ASP A 177 6.74 -16.01 10.75
CA ASP A 177 7.96 -16.25 11.55
C ASP A 177 9.21 -16.06 10.70
N ARG A 178 9.30 -16.76 9.57
CA ARG A 178 10.43 -16.64 8.64
C ARG A 178 10.60 -15.22 8.11
N ALA A 179 9.51 -14.53 7.81
CA ALA A 179 9.56 -13.16 7.32
C ALA A 179 10.08 -12.20 8.39
N LEU A 180 9.60 -12.32 9.63
CA LEU A 180 10.07 -11.50 10.75
C LEU A 180 11.53 -11.79 11.09
N ASP A 181 11.96 -13.06 11.12
CA ASP A 181 13.37 -13.42 11.35
C ASP A 181 14.31 -12.70 10.38
N ILE A 182 13.92 -12.62 9.11
CA ILE A 182 14.67 -11.93 8.06
C ILE A 182 14.61 -10.40 8.24
N LEU A 183 13.42 -9.84 8.40
CA LEU A 183 13.22 -8.39 8.46
C LEU A 183 13.82 -7.77 9.72
N ASN A 184 13.87 -8.51 10.83
CA ASN A 184 14.51 -8.07 12.07
C ASN A 184 16.04 -7.93 11.93
N ALA A 185 16.66 -8.64 10.99
CA ALA A 185 18.09 -8.50 10.71
C ALA A 185 18.42 -7.22 9.91
N SER A 186 17.47 -6.72 9.12
CA SER A 186 17.60 -5.49 8.33
C SER A 186 16.35 -4.61 8.48
N PRO A 187 16.08 -4.07 9.68
CA PRO A 187 14.81 -3.40 9.95
C PRO A 187 14.74 -2.04 9.23
N PRO A 188 13.54 -1.61 8.79
CA PRO A 188 13.32 -0.28 8.20
C PRO A 188 13.37 0.84 9.24
N ASP A 189 13.24 2.10 8.81
CA ASP A 189 12.99 3.22 9.73
C ASP A 189 11.51 3.35 10.12
N VAL A 190 10.59 2.83 9.28
CA VAL A 190 9.14 2.71 9.56
C VAL A 190 8.64 1.37 9.00
N PHE A 191 7.94 0.60 9.82
CA PHE A 191 7.35 -0.69 9.43
C PHE A 191 5.84 -0.56 9.23
N ASN A 192 5.39 -0.55 7.99
CA ASN A 192 3.98 -0.42 7.62
C ASN A 192 3.42 -1.78 7.17
N HIS A 193 2.27 -2.15 7.73
CA HIS A 193 1.37 -3.14 7.13
C HIS A 193 -0.07 -2.63 7.21
N ASN A 194 -0.76 -2.54 6.07
CA ASN A 194 -2.13 -2.04 6.06
C ASN A 194 -3.13 -3.12 6.49
N LEU A 195 -4.13 -2.72 7.29
CA LEU A 195 -5.33 -3.52 7.56
C LEU A 195 -6.39 -3.34 6.46
N GLU A 196 -6.43 -2.16 5.84
CA GLU A 196 -7.34 -1.74 4.78
C GLU A 196 -8.80 -1.54 5.19
N ASN A 197 -9.40 -2.42 6.00
CA ASN A 197 -10.80 -2.27 6.39
C ASN A 197 -11.16 -3.08 7.65
N VAL A 198 -12.44 -3.03 8.04
CA VAL A 198 -12.99 -3.58 9.28
C VAL A 198 -13.25 -5.10 9.19
N PRO A 199 -13.27 -5.83 10.32
CA PRO A 199 -13.42 -7.29 10.35
C PRO A 199 -14.65 -7.82 9.58
N ARG A 200 -15.80 -7.13 9.68
CA ARG A 200 -17.06 -7.55 9.05
C ARG A 200 -16.96 -7.69 7.53
N VAL A 201 -16.28 -6.76 6.86
CA VAL A 201 -16.12 -6.77 5.39
C VAL A 201 -14.76 -7.30 4.94
N TYR A 202 -13.88 -7.69 5.87
CA TYR A 202 -12.50 -8.04 5.59
C TYR A 202 -12.34 -9.14 4.54
N ARG A 203 -13.18 -10.19 4.59
CA ARG A 203 -13.15 -11.27 3.59
C ARG A 203 -13.57 -10.81 2.19
N GLN A 204 -14.41 -9.79 2.09
CA GLN A 204 -14.85 -9.22 0.82
C GLN A 204 -13.75 -8.33 0.22
N VAL A 205 -13.14 -7.49 1.06
CA VAL A 205 -12.08 -6.55 0.65
C VAL A 205 -10.74 -7.27 0.43
N ARG A 206 -10.41 -8.24 1.27
CA ARG A 206 -9.13 -8.99 1.29
C ARG A 206 -9.35 -10.50 1.45
N PRO A 207 -9.89 -11.20 0.43
CA PRO A 207 -10.14 -12.65 0.53
C PRO A 207 -8.87 -13.49 0.75
N GLY A 208 -7.69 -12.91 0.46
CA GLY A 208 -6.38 -13.53 0.68
C GLY A 208 -5.76 -13.24 2.06
N ALA A 209 -6.30 -12.34 2.86
CA ALA A 209 -5.72 -11.93 4.14
C ALA A 209 -6.61 -12.31 5.33
N ASN A 210 -6.05 -12.22 6.54
CA ASN A 210 -6.77 -12.42 7.79
C ASN A 210 -6.51 -11.23 8.73
N TYR A 211 -7.56 -10.72 9.37
CA TYR A 211 -7.51 -9.51 10.20
C TYR A 211 -6.57 -9.67 11.40
N GLU A 212 -6.76 -10.72 12.19
CA GLU A 212 -5.91 -11.03 13.36
C GLU A 212 -4.47 -11.32 12.96
N TRP A 213 -4.25 -12.00 11.83
CA TRP A 213 -2.91 -12.25 11.29
C TRP A 213 -2.19 -10.94 10.96
N SER A 214 -2.88 -9.98 10.34
CA SER A 214 -2.34 -8.65 10.03
C SER A 214 -2.01 -7.86 11.30
N LEU A 215 -2.86 -7.92 12.34
CA LEU A 215 -2.58 -7.30 13.64
C LEU A 215 -1.39 -7.96 14.34
N THR A 216 -1.33 -9.29 14.34
CA THR A 216 -0.24 -10.07 14.94
C THR A 216 1.11 -9.74 14.29
N LEU A 217 1.15 -9.56 12.98
CA LEU A 217 2.38 -9.15 12.27
C LEU A 217 2.92 -7.81 12.80
N LEU A 218 2.04 -6.82 12.92
CA LEU A 218 2.39 -5.48 13.42
C LEU A 218 2.84 -5.53 14.88
N GLN A 219 2.11 -6.28 15.72
CA GLN A 219 2.43 -6.46 17.13
C GLN A 219 3.81 -7.10 17.31
N ARG A 220 4.07 -8.23 16.66
CA ARG A 220 5.32 -8.98 16.82
C ARG A 220 6.53 -8.19 16.34
N PHE A 221 6.39 -7.45 15.24
CA PHE A 221 7.47 -6.55 14.81
C PHE A 221 7.70 -5.44 15.86
N LYS A 222 6.64 -4.84 16.40
CA LYS A 222 6.74 -3.79 17.42
C LYS A 222 7.36 -4.29 18.73
N GLU A 223 7.05 -5.51 19.15
CA GLU A 223 7.64 -6.15 20.33
C GLU A 223 9.15 -6.39 20.15
N ALA A 224 9.58 -6.78 18.93
CA ALA A 224 10.99 -6.96 18.60
C ALA A 224 11.75 -5.63 18.44
N HIS A 225 11.08 -4.58 17.98
CA HIS A 225 11.66 -3.25 17.73
C HIS A 225 10.81 -2.12 18.34
N PRO A 226 10.80 -1.95 19.68
CA PRO A 226 9.96 -0.97 20.37
C PRO A 226 10.22 0.48 19.93
N GLU A 227 11.42 0.80 19.47
CA GLU A 227 11.83 2.13 18.99
C GLU A 227 11.37 2.44 17.57
N ILE A 228 11.08 1.42 16.74
CA ILE A 228 10.69 1.62 15.34
C ILE A 228 9.19 1.92 15.27
N PRO A 229 8.78 3.03 14.62
CA PRO A 229 7.38 3.30 14.37
C PRO A 229 6.74 2.21 13.51
N THR A 230 5.61 1.69 13.97
CA THR A 230 4.74 0.82 13.18
C THR A 230 3.57 1.62 12.64
N LYS A 231 3.18 1.33 11.41
CA LYS A 231 2.18 2.09 10.67
C LYS A 231 1.13 1.17 10.05
N SER A 232 -0.11 1.65 10.01
CA SER A 232 -1.16 0.98 9.25
C SER A 232 -2.04 1.98 8.49
N GLY A 233 -2.70 1.46 7.46
CA GLY A 233 -3.61 2.19 6.60
C GLY A 233 -4.99 1.55 6.58
N LEU A 234 -6.01 2.39 6.54
CA LEU A 234 -7.42 2.05 6.41
C LEU A 234 -8.02 2.82 5.24
N MET A 235 -8.94 2.17 4.53
CA MET A 235 -9.74 2.78 3.48
C MET A 235 -11.22 2.80 3.89
N VAL A 236 -11.87 3.95 3.67
CA VAL A 236 -13.30 4.14 3.90
C VAL A 236 -14.07 4.23 2.58
N GLY A 237 -15.35 3.91 2.62
CA GLY A 237 -16.25 3.89 1.47
C GLY A 237 -16.55 2.51 0.89
N LEU A 238 -16.24 1.43 1.60
CA LEU A 238 -16.45 0.04 1.17
C LEU A 238 -17.60 -0.67 1.90
N GLY A 239 -18.32 0.05 2.75
CA GLY A 239 -19.49 -0.44 3.48
C GLY A 239 -19.29 -0.54 5.00
N GLU A 240 -18.14 -0.11 5.50
CA GLU A 240 -17.87 0.11 6.92
C GLU A 240 -18.55 1.38 7.46
N THR A 241 -18.85 1.36 8.76
CA THR A 241 -19.29 2.54 9.53
C THR A 241 -18.09 3.28 10.14
N ASN A 242 -18.28 4.54 10.55
CA ASN A 242 -17.22 5.30 11.22
C ASN A 242 -16.87 4.67 12.58
N GLU A 243 -17.87 4.14 13.30
CA GLU A 243 -17.71 3.47 14.58
C GLU A 243 -16.84 2.21 14.44
N GLU A 244 -17.09 1.39 13.41
CA GLU A 244 -16.25 0.22 13.15
C GLU A 244 -14.80 0.62 12.80
N ILE A 245 -14.60 1.72 12.08
CA ILE A 245 -13.25 2.24 11.80
C ILE A 245 -12.56 2.67 13.09
N ILE A 246 -13.28 3.36 13.98
CA ILE A 246 -12.78 3.77 15.30
C ILE A 246 -12.42 2.54 16.15
N GLU A 247 -13.19 1.44 16.10
CA GLU A 247 -12.81 0.19 16.77
C GLU A 247 -11.51 -0.40 16.19
N VAL A 248 -11.33 -0.39 14.86
CA VAL A 248 -10.07 -0.83 14.24
C VAL A 248 -8.90 0.06 14.66
N MET A 249 -9.10 1.37 14.83
CA MET A 249 -8.07 2.26 15.38
C MET A 249 -7.66 1.86 16.79
N ARG A 250 -8.62 1.46 17.64
CA ARG A 250 -8.32 0.93 18.98
C ARG A 250 -7.56 -0.39 18.90
N ASP A 251 -7.94 -1.29 17.99
CA ASP A 251 -7.19 -2.54 17.75
C ASP A 251 -5.75 -2.26 17.36
N LEU A 252 -5.53 -1.37 16.39
CA LEU A 252 -4.20 -0.96 15.97
C LEU A 252 -3.37 -0.44 17.14
N ARG A 253 -3.93 0.42 18.01
CA ARG A 253 -3.24 0.90 19.22
C ARG A 253 -2.94 -0.21 20.21
N ARG A 254 -3.88 -1.13 20.46
CA ARG A 254 -3.66 -2.31 21.32
C ARG A 254 -2.51 -3.19 20.82
N HIS A 255 -2.27 -3.21 19.51
CA HIS A 255 -1.18 -3.95 18.87
C HIS A 255 0.07 -3.08 18.60
N GLY A 256 0.19 -1.93 19.28
CA GLY A 256 1.40 -1.11 19.29
C GLY A 256 1.63 -0.24 18.05
N VAL A 257 0.65 -0.13 17.14
CA VAL A 257 0.75 0.70 15.92
C VAL A 257 0.71 2.17 16.27
N THR A 258 1.75 2.92 15.92
CA THR A 258 1.90 4.33 16.32
C THR A 258 1.49 5.33 15.25
N MET A 259 1.46 4.92 13.98
CA MET A 259 1.10 5.81 12.86
C MET A 259 -0.12 5.28 12.09
N LEU A 260 -1.00 6.19 11.66
CA LEU A 260 -2.23 5.87 10.94
C LEU A 260 -2.32 6.66 9.63
N THR A 261 -2.82 5.99 8.59
CA THR A 261 -3.38 6.65 7.41
C THR A 261 -4.82 6.21 7.19
N LEU A 262 -5.70 7.15 6.88
CA LEU A 262 -7.11 6.90 6.61
C LEU A 262 -7.52 7.64 5.34
N GLY A 263 -7.85 6.89 4.29
CA GLY A 263 -8.13 7.43 2.96
C GLY A 263 -9.47 7.00 2.39
N GLN A 264 -10.02 7.78 1.45
CA GLN A 264 -11.20 7.34 0.68
C GLN A 264 -10.79 6.26 -0.33
N TYR A 265 -11.53 5.16 -0.34
CA TYR A 265 -11.48 4.17 -1.41
C TYR A 265 -11.94 4.80 -2.72
N LEU A 266 -11.10 4.72 -3.74
CA LEU A 266 -11.42 5.11 -5.11
C LEU A 266 -11.45 3.87 -5.97
N GLN A 267 -12.62 3.56 -6.52
CA GLN A 267 -12.81 2.41 -7.40
C GLN A 267 -11.91 2.54 -8.65
N PRO A 268 -10.97 1.60 -8.90
CA PRO A 268 -10.08 1.69 -10.05
C PRO A 268 -10.82 1.53 -11.39
N SER A 269 -11.77 0.61 -11.43
CA SER A 269 -12.66 0.39 -12.58
C SER A 269 -13.99 -0.22 -12.14
N ARG A 270 -14.98 -0.18 -13.03
CA ARG A 270 -16.35 -0.71 -12.78
C ARG A 270 -16.43 -2.19 -12.38
N HIS A 271 -15.33 -2.94 -12.52
CA HIS A 271 -15.24 -4.36 -12.17
C HIS A 271 -14.78 -4.60 -10.73
N HIS A 272 -14.12 -3.61 -10.13
CA HIS A 272 -13.70 -3.61 -8.74
C HIS A 272 -14.89 -3.33 -7.81
N LEU A 273 -14.69 -3.49 -6.50
CA LEU A 273 -15.72 -3.19 -5.51
C LEU A 273 -16.34 -1.79 -5.74
N PRO A 274 -17.67 -1.65 -5.69
CA PRO A 274 -18.30 -0.35 -5.81
C PRO A 274 -17.98 0.51 -4.58
N VAL A 275 -17.87 1.83 -4.80
CA VAL A 275 -17.86 2.76 -3.67
C VAL A 275 -19.27 2.79 -3.07
N GLN A 276 -19.38 2.50 -1.78
CA GLN A 276 -20.65 2.50 -1.04
C GLN A 276 -20.97 3.86 -0.41
N ARG A 277 -19.94 4.65 -0.08
CA ARG A 277 -20.09 6.03 0.41
C ARG A 277 -18.86 6.87 0.13
N TYR A 278 -19.07 8.18 -0.01
CA TYR A 278 -18.00 9.17 -0.02
C TYR A 278 -17.99 9.90 1.30
N VAL A 279 -16.96 9.65 2.10
CA VAL A 279 -16.80 10.25 3.42
C VAL A 279 -16.45 11.74 3.25
N SER A 280 -17.13 12.58 4.03
CA SER A 280 -16.91 14.03 4.00
C SER A 280 -15.57 14.41 4.65
N PRO A 281 -14.97 15.56 4.28
CA PRO A 281 -13.77 16.05 4.96
C PRO A 281 -13.95 16.19 6.48
N GLU A 282 -15.13 16.62 6.94
CA GLU A 282 -15.46 16.75 8.36
C GLU A 282 -15.43 15.42 9.10
N GLU A 283 -15.96 14.34 8.50
CA GLU A 283 -15.85 13.00 9.08
C GLU A 283 -14.39 12.51 9.13
N PHE A 284 -13.56 12.85 8.14
CA PHE A 284 -12.12 12.56 8.22
C PHE A 284 -11.44 13.32 9.35
N ASP A 285 -11.80 14.59 9.58
CA ASP A 285 -11.28 15.40 10.69
C ASP A 285 -11.70 14.80 12.04
N GLN A 286 -12.94 14.39 12.20
CA GLN A 286 -13.42 13.70 13.42
C GLN A 286 -12.67 12.40 13.70
N MET A 287 -12.45 11.57 12.67
CA MET A 287 -11.68 10.33 12.82
C MET A 287 -10.19 10.59 13.11
N LYS A 288 -9.63 11.69 12.60
CA LYS A 288 -8.28 12.15 12.94
C LYS A 288 -8.18 12.55 14.40
N GLU A 289 -9.12 13.35 14.90
CA GLU A 289 -9.18 13.75 16.31
C GLU A 289 -9.25 12.53 17.22
N ALA A 290 -10.16 11.58 16.93
CA ALA A 290 -10.25 10.32 17.66
C ALA A 290 -8.94 9.52 17.64
N ALA A 291 -8.24 9.44 16.51
CA ALA A 291 -6.93 8.80 16.43
C ALA A 291 -5.89 9.51 17.31
N MET A 292 -5.83 10.84 17.27
CA MET A 292 -4.89 11.59 18.11
C MET A 292 -5.17 11.40 19.61
N GLU A 293 -6.44 11.38 20.02
CA GLU A 293 -6.86 11.09 21.40
C GLU A 293 -6.47 9.68 21.86
N MET A 294 -6.47 8.69 20.95
CA MET A 294 -5.99 7.33 21.23
C MET A 294 -4.45 7.22 21.30
N GLY A 295 -3.73 8.32 21.09
CA GLY A 295 -2.28 8.38 21.20
C GLY A 295 -1.53 7.82 19.99
N PHE A 296 -2.11 7.89 18.78
CA PHE A 296 -1.29 7.79 17.57
C PHE A 296 -0.31 8.97 17.54
N THR A 297 0.97 8.70 17.27
CA THR A 297 1.99 9.77 17.15
C THR A 297 1.79 10.59 15.88
N HIS A 298 1.16 9.98 14.87
CA HIS A 298 0.78 10.66 13.64
C HIS A 298 -0.45 9.99 13.01
N ALA A 299 -1.43 10.79 12.59
CA ALA A 299 -2.59 10.35 11.84
C ALA A 299 -2.85 11.28 10.65
N ALA A 300 -2.67 10.75 9.44
CA ALA A 300 -3.08 11.44 8.21
C ALA A 300 -4.44 10.89 7.78
N CYS A 301 -5.47 11.74 7.81
CA CYS A 301 -6.83 11.37 7.43
C CYS A 301 -7.33 12.35 6.37
N GLY A 302 -7.84 11.84 5.26
CA GLY A 302 -8.39 12.69 4.22
C GLY A 302 -8.75 11.93 2.94
N PRO A 303 -9.55 12.53 2.04
CA PRO A 303 -10.07 11.82 0.86
C PRO A 303 -8.97 11.25 -0.05
N PHE A 304 -7.87 11.99 -0.22
CA PHE A 304 -6.77 11.58 -1.08
C PHE A 304 -5.61 10.94 -0.34
N VAL A 305 -5.68 10.80 0.98
CA VAL A 305 -4.61 10.17 1.75
C VAL A 305 -4.42 8.72 1.28
N ARG A 306 -3.15 8.33 1.17
CA ARG A 306 -2.67 6.98 0.88
C ARG A 306 -1.57 6.66 1.86
N SER A 307 -1.25 5.36 2.06
CA SER A 307 -0.21 4.96 3.02
C SER A 307 1.11 5.68 2.77
N SER A 308 1.48 5.92 1.51
CA SER A 308 2.71 6.61 1.15
C SER A 308 2.58 8.11 0.81
N TYR A 309 1.38 8.70 0.90
CA TYR A 309 1.15 10.11 0.55
C TYR A 309 1.85 11.03 1.54
N HIS A 310 2.87 11.78 1.09
CA HIS A 310 3.70 12.62 1.96
C HIS A 310 4.30 11.85 3.15
N ALA A 311 4.69 10.59 2.95
CA ALA A 311 5.25 9.75 4.01
C ALA A 311 6.44 10.42 4.74
N ASP A 312 7.22 11.25 4.04
CA ASP A 312 8.31 12.02 4.62
C ASP A 312 7.82 13.14 5.56
N LEU A 313 6.68 13.76 5.26
CA LEU A 313 6.01 14.72 6.14
C LEU A 313 5.33 14.01 7.32
N GLN A 314 4.68 12.87 7.05
CA GLN A 314 4.06 12.03 8.08
C GLN A 314 5.10 11.56 9.11
N ALA A 315 6.26 11.09 8.65
CA ALA A 315 7.36 10.66 9.51
C ALA A 315 7.97 11.82 10.32
N LYS A 316 7.84 13.05 9.86
CA LYS A 316 8.23 14.28 10.59
C LYS A 316 7.11 14.82 11.48
N GLY A 317 5.93 14.20 11.50
CA GLY A 317 4.78 14.67 12.27
C GLY A 317 4.09 15.91 11.68
N LEU A 318 4.36 16.26 10.43
CA LEU A 318 3.76 17.43 9.77
C LEU A 318 2.37 17.12 9.22
N GLU A 319 1.48 18.10 9.23
CA GLU A 319 0.10 17.92 8.79
C GLU A 319 0.01 17.63 7.28
N VAL A 320 -0.74 16.58 6.93
CA VAL A 320 -1.04 16.17 5.55
C VAL A 320 -2.56 16.14 5.39
N LYS A 321 -3.09 16.85 4.40
CA LYS A 321 -4.51 16.90 4.05
C LYS A 321 -4.75 16.39 2.62
#